data_AF-A0A140L3V7-F1
#
_entry.id   AF-A0A140L3V7-F1
#
_cell.length_a   1.000
_cell.length_b   1.000
_cell.length_c   1.000
_cell.angle_alpha   90.00
_cell.angle_beta   90.00
_cell.angle_gamma   90.00
#
_symmetry.space_group_name_H-M   'P 1'
#
loop_
_entity.id
_entity.type
_entity.pdbx_description
1 polymer ?
#
loop_
_entity_poly.entity_id
_entity_poly.type
_entity_poly.pdbx_seq_one_letter_code
_entity_poly.pdbx_strand_id
1 'polypeptide(L)'
;MKTQRPISIILTLCVFLIPMTGVSAVSQEKATIVDFKVTLNGILINNINSDYPLLMYKGITYFPLTWDYSRFLGIETNWSQASGLVITKTDRTCGYKPSENVINKTSEKYSVAIPVYPITVNGEKIDNKKEKWPFINFRGITYFPLTWHYAVNSFGWEYAWSQEKGLVISCPGGKSDPKETVLSLINQMAFGRGYPLKASIIENKSEGTKQEYTGRVENRMDDSNFTSSVYLETPVYFYDAQINGLSTTYEGLNPHQNKGYSLHFHASSPAGGRAIGLDLMESKEARMMKQLLDFHFIGDTRKKIIGFENMETVHGKSRWKIKTEDRLILLEINDWEGKITEATITDDLFTYNISF
;
A
#
# COMPACT_ATOMS: atom_id res chain seq x y z
N MET A 1 -51.10 -0.39 42.04
CA MET A 1 -49.80 0.31 41.98
C MET A 1 -49.04 -0.19 40.76
N LYS A 2 -48.95 0.63 39.71
CA LYS A 2 -48.19 0.35 38.48
C LYS A 2 -46.73 0.70 38.74
N THR A 3 -45.84 -0.28 38.76
CA THR A 3 -44.38 -0.09 38.85
C THR A 3 -43.83 0.24 37.46
N GLN A 4 -43.51 1.52 37.26
CA GLN A 4 -42.77 1.99 36.09
C GLN A 4 -41.33 1.45 36.16
N ARG A 5 -40.87 0.87 35.05
CA ARG A 5 -39.44 0.58 34.81
C ARG A 5 -38.81 1.82 34.19
N PRO A 6 -37.64 2.31 34.67
CA PRO A 6 -36.86 3.25 33.90
C PRO A 6 -35.96 2.51 32.90
N ILE A 7 -36.08 2.93 31.65
CA ILE A 7 -35.14 2.71 30.55
C ILE A 7 -33.80 3.32 30.96
N SER A 8 -32.70 2.57 30.83
CA SER A 8 -31.35 3.11 30.95
C SER A 8 -30.57 2.79 29.67
N ILE A 9 -30.47 3.80 28.82
CA ILE A 9 -29.53 3.91 27.71
C ILE A 9 -28.58 5.04 28.13
N ILE A 10 -27.29 4.77 28.20
CA ILE A 10 -26.21 5.51 27.50
C ILE A 10 -24.87 4.98 28.00
N LEU A 11 -24.16 4.35 27.06
CA LEU A 11 -22.78 3.90 27.09
C LEU A 11 -21.90 5.13 26.84
N THR A 12 -21.22 5.65 27.86
CA THR A 12 -20.22 6.72 27.69
C THR A 12 -18.83 6.11 27.64
N LEU A 13 -18.33 5.90 26.41
CA LEU A 13 -16.94 5.59 26.12
C LEU A 13 -16.12 6.89 26.24
N CYS A 14 -15.47 7.12 27.38
CA CYS A 14 -14.53 8.24 27.53
C CYS A 14 -13.21 7.93 26.81
N VAL A 15 -13.05 8.46 25.60
CA VAL A 15 -11.75 8.63 24.94
C VAL A 15 -11.05 9.80 25.62
N PHE A 16 -10.13 9.52 26.56
CA PHE A 16 -9.21 10.52 27.08
C PHE A 16 -8.03 10.68 26.11
N LEU A 17 -8.13 11.69 25.23
CA LEU A 17 -6.99 12.31 24.57
C LEU A 17 -6.32 13.26 25.57
N ILE A 18 -5.29 12.78 26.27
CA ILE A 18 -4.42 13.64 27.06
C ILE A 18 -3.29 14.14 26.14
N PRO A 19 -3.09 15.46 25.99
CA PRO A 19 -1.95 15.98 25.26
C PRO A 19 -0.66 15.69 26.05
N MET A 20 0.24 14.88 25.47
CA MET A 20 1.60 14.72 25.98
C MET A 20 2.36 16.04 25.80
N THR A 21 2.40 16.87 26.83
CA THR A 21 3.34 17.99 26.93
C THR A 21 4.56 17.54 27.74
N GLY A 22 5.66 17.29 27.04
CA GLY A 22 6.92 16.87 27.64
C GLY A 22 7.85 16.15 26.67
N VAL A 23 8.21 16.78 25.55
CA VAL A 23 9.30 16.29 24.71
C VAL A 23 10.56 17.04 25.09
N SER A 24 11.37 16.45 25.98
CA SER A 24 12.80 16.76 26.01
C SER A 24 13.37 16.41 24.63
N ALA A 25 14.17 17.29 24.04
CA ALA A 25 14.81 17.05 22.75
C ALA A 25 15.76 15.85 22.83
N VAL A 26 15.22 14.65 22.58
CA VAL A 26 15.96 13.43 22.28
C VAL A 26 16.70 13.66 20.97
N SER A 27 17.96 13.24 20.84
CA SER A 27 18.63 13.26 19.53
C SER A 27 17.71 12.57 18.53
N GLN A 28 17.22 13.33 17.55
CA GLN A 28 16.22 12.83 16.65
C GLN A 28 16.93 11.96 15.61
N GLU A 29 17.12 10.69 15.98
CA GLU A 29 17.67 9.66 15.13
C GLU A 29 16.89 9.59 13.81
N LYS A 30 17.56 9.13 12.75
CA LYS A 30 16.97 9.07 11.42
C LYS A 30 16.97 7.64 10.89
N ALA A 31 15.82 7.19 10.41
CA ALA A 31 15.63 5.91 9.71
C ALA A 31 15.14 6.16 8.29
N THR A 32 15.34 5.22 7.38
CA THR A 32 14.65 5.22 6.07
C THR A 32 13.59 4.13 6.06
N ILE A 33 12.68 4.18 5.10
CA ILE A 33 11.78 3.05 4.84
C ILE A 33 12.55 1.99 4.05
N VAL A 34 12.25 0.72 4.29
CA VAL A 34 12.81 -0.38 3.51
C VAL A 34 12.34 -0.29 2.06
N ASP A 35 13.29 -0.19 1.14
CA ASP A 35 13.08 0.00 -0.31
C ASP A 35 13.34 -1.27 -1.14
N PHE A 36 13.67 -2.38 -0.48
CA PHE A 36 13.81 -3.70 -1.10
C PHE A 36 12.61 -4.61 -0.79
N LYS A 37 12.50 -5.71 -1.56
CA LYS A 37 11.45 -6.71 -1.36
C LYS A 37 11.57 -7.37 0.00
N VAL A 38 10.47 -7.38 0.75
CA VAL A 38 10.33 -8.15 1.99
C VAL A 38 9.13 -9.06 1.86
N THR A 39 9.35 -10.36 2.05
CA THR A 39 8.30 -11.37 2.07
C THR A 39 8.20 -11.95 3.48
N LEU A 40 7.02 -11.88 4.09
CA LEU A 40 6.75 -12.41 5.42
C LEU A 40 5.68 -13.49 5.34
N ASN A 41 6.03 -14.72 5.70
CA ASN A 41 5.18 -15.90 5.52
C ASN A 41 4.59 -15.97 4.10
N GLY A 42 5.38 -15.70 3.06
CA GLY A 42 4.91 -15.71 1.67
C GLY A 42 4.09 -14.48 1.23
N ILE A 43 3.81 -13.53 2.14
CA ILE A 43 3.14 -12.27 1.80
C ILE A 43 4.18 -11.20 1.46
N LEU A 44 4.06 -10.59 0.29
CA LEU A 44 4.85 -9.41 -0.06
C LEU A 44 4.39 -8.20 0.75
N ILE A 45 5.32 -7.57 1.48
CA ILE A 45 5.01 -6.42 2.33
C ILE A 45 4.97 -5.13 1.52
N ASN A 46 3.86 -4.39 1.65
CA ASN A 46 3.67 -3.08 1.03
C ASN A 46 4.20 -1.94 1.92
N ASN A 47 5.45 -1.56 1.76
CA ASN A 47 6.01 -0.41 2.50
C ASN A 47 5.59 0.96 1.93
N ILE A 48 5.17 1.02 0.66
CA ILE A 48 4.85 2.29 0.00
C ILE A 48 3.59 2.90 0.61
N ASN A 49 2.58 2.08 0.93
CA ASN A 49 1.32 2.60 1.46
C ASN A 49 1.06 2.32 2.95
N SER A 50 1.96 1.60 3.63
CA SER A 50 1.76 1.23 5.03
C SER A 50 1.84 2.43 6.00
N ASP A 51 0.91 2.51 6.94
CA ASP A 51 0.93 3.49 8.04
C ASP A 51 2.16 3.28 8.94
N TYR A 52 2.59 2.02 9.03
CA TYR A 52 3.73 1.55 9.82
C TYR A 52 4.63 0.66 8.95
N PRO A 53 5.38 1.27 7.99
CA PRO A 53 6.23 0.55 7.07
C PRO A 53 7.44 -0.04 7.80
N LEU A 54 8.06 -1.07 7.23
CA LEU A 54 9.34 -1.55 7.74
C LEU A 54 10.40 -0.45 7.61
N LEU A 55 11.22 -0.31 8.65
CA LEU A 55 12.25 0.73 8.70
C LEU A 55 13.64 0.11 8.56
N MET A 56 14.55 0.88 7.98
CA MET A 56 15.98 0.63 7.97
C MET A 56 16.65 1.64 8.90
N TYR A 57 17.28 1.13 9.97
CA TYR A 57 18.00 1.96 10.93
C TYR A 57 19.28 1.25 11.35
N LYS A 58 20.41 1.99 11.37
CA LYS A 58 21.75 1.44 11.64
C LYS A 58 22.07 0.17 10.85
N GLY A 59 21.62 0.12 9.59
CA GLY A 59 21.92 -0.95 8.63
C GLY A 59 21.14 -2.25 8.84
N ILE A 60 20.11 -2.28 9.68
CA ILE A 60 19.23 -3.45 9.83
C ILE A 60 17.75 -3.06 9.71
N THR A 61 16.92 -4.05 9.40
CA THR A 61 15.47 -3.90 9.30
C THR A 61 14.81 -3.87 10.68
N TYR A 62 13.79 -3.04 10.83
CA TYR A 62 13.01 -2.83 12.04
C TYR A 62 11.53 -3.07 11.76
N PHE A 63 10.88 -3.78 12.67
CA PHE A 63 9.50 -4.25 12.53
C PHE A 63 8.57 -3.52 13.51
N PRO A 64 7.40 -3.05 13.06
CA PRO A 64 6.45 -2.37 13.92
C PRO A 64 5.79 -3.35 14.88
N LEU A 65 5.66 -2.94 16.14
CA LEU A 65 4.92 -3.66 17.17
C LEU A 65 3.46 -3.19 17.26
N THR A 66 2.78 -3.09 16.13
CA THR A 66 1.32 -2.92 16.13
C THR A 66 0.64 -4.23 16.53
N TRP A 67 -0.64 -4.15 16.90
CA TRP A 67 -1.40 -5.33 17.30
C TRP A 67 -1.45 -6.39 16.19
N ASP A 68 -1.86 -6.03 14.97
CA ASP A 68 -1.97 -6.96 13.84
C ASP A 68 -0.61 -7.53 13.43
N TYR A 69 0.43 -6.70 13.35
CA TYR A 69 1.76 -7.13 12.93
C TYR A 69 2.39 -8.09 13.96
N SER A 70 2.24 -7.78 15.26
CA SER A 70 2.74 -8.64 16.34
C SER A 70 2.09 -10.03 16.28
N ARG A 71 0.76 -10.08 16.15
CA ARG A 71 0.01 -11.34 16.06
C ARG A 71 0.32 -12.12 14.80
N PHE A 72 0.49 -11.43 13.68
CA PHE A 72 0.92 -12.06 12.43
C PHE A 72 2.33 -12.64 12.54
N LEU A 73 3.18 -12.10 13.40
CA LEU A 73 4.54 -12.58 13.67
C LEU A 73 4.63 -13.65 14.77
N GLY A 74 3.52 -14.03 15.41
CA GLY A 74 3.54 -14.96 16.54
C GLY A 74 4.11 -14.37 17.82
N ILE A 75 3.93 -13.05 18.02
CA ILE A 75 4.27 -12.35 19.25
C ILE A 75 3.06 -11.56 19.78
N GLU A 76 3.00 -11.37 21.08
CA GLU A 76 2.03 -10.54 21.78
C GLU A 76 2.75 -9.36 22.42
N THR A 77 2.11 -8.20 22.38
CA THR A 77 2.59 -7.00 23.07
C THR A 77 1.58 -6.56 24.11
N ASN A 78 2.10 -6.15 25.27
CA ASN A 78 1.32 -5.56 26.35
C ASN A 78 2.03 -4.30 26.83
N TRP A 79 1.27 -3.26 27.14
CA TRP A 79 1.78 -2.02 27.69
C TRP A 79 1.04 -1.72 28.99
N SER A 80 1.80 -1.36 30.03
CA SER A 80 1.25 -0.68 31.21
C SER A 80 2.21 0.39 31.72
N GLN A 81 1.70 1.35 32.49
CA GLN A 81 2.53 2.41 33.05
C GLN A 81 3.58 1.86 34.03
N ALA A 82 3.26 0.76 34.72
CA ALA A 82 4.13 0.12 35.70
C ALA A 82 5.20 -0.77 35.03
N SER A 83 4.81 -1.57 34.04
CA SER A 83 5.71 -2.56 33.41
C SER A 83 6.43 -2.05 32.16
N GLY A 84 6.00 -0.91 31.60
CA GLY A 84 6.39 -0.49 30.26
C GLY A 84 5.90 -1.48 29.20
N LEU A 85 6.68 -1.65 28.13
CA LEU A 85 6.40 -2.55 27.02
C LEU A 85 6.87 -3.97 27.35
N VAL A 86 5.97 -4.94 27.23
CA VAL A 86 6.25 -6.37 27.35
C VAL A 86 5.95 -7.04 26.02
N ILE A 87 6.92 -7.81 25.52
CA ILE A 87 6.82 -8.58 24.27
C ILE A 87 7.01 -10.05 24.61
N THR A 88 6.08 -10.90 24.20
CA THR A 88 6.11 -12.33 24.51
C THR A 88 5.83 -13.15 23.26
N LYS A 89 6.63 -14.19 23.02
CA LYS A 89 6.32 -15.20 21.99
C LYS A 89 4.99 -15.89 22.33
N THR A 90 4.16 -16.10 21.32
CA THR A 90 2.82 -16.68 21.50
C THR A 90 2.48 -17.59 20.31
N ASP A 91 1.59 -18.56 20.54
CA ASP A 91 0.96 -19.38 19.50
C ASP A 91 -0.36 -18.77 19.00
N ARG A 92 -0.81 -17.67 19.62
CA ARG A 92 -2.05 -16.98 19.28
C ARG A 92 -1.83 -16.02 18.12
N THR A 93 -2.05 -16.51 16.90
CA THR A 93 -1.81 -15.79 15.66
C THR A 93 -3.09 -15.32 14.97
N CYS A 94 -2.99 -14.30 14.14
CA CYS A 94 -4.05 -13.90 13.22
C CYS A 94 -3.49 -13.72 11.81
N GLY A 95 -4.35 -13.79 10.79
CA GLY A 95 -3.95 -13.51 9.41
C GLY A 95 -3.47 -12.07 9.24
N TYR A 96 -2.61 -11.84 8.26
CA TYR A 96 -2.08 -10.51 7.95
C TYR A 96 -3.21 -9.52 7.64
N LYS A 97 -3.16 -8.35 8.29
CA LYS A 97 -4.10 -7.24 8.07
C LYS A 97 -3.29 -5.96 7.89
N PRO A 98 -3.05 -5.52 6.65
CA PRO A 98 -2.27 -4.32 6.42
C PRO A 98 -3.11 -3.07 6.73
N SER A 99 -2.45 -2.05 7.29
CA SER A 99 -3.00 -0.71 7.47
C SER A 99 -2.36 0.20 6.43
N GLU A 100 -3.10 0.47 5.34
CA GLU A 100 -2.59 1.15 4.15
C GLU A 100 -3.38 2.42 3.86
N ASN A 101 -3.05 3.51 4.57
CA ASN A 101 -3.78 4.78 4.48
C ASN A 101 -2.87 5.98 4.20
N VAL A 102 -1.63 5.74 3.78
CA VAL A 102 -0.66 6.79 3.45
C VAL A 102 0.05 6.49 2.14
N ILE A 103 0.78 7.46 1.61
CA ILE A 103 1.75 7.26 0.54
C ILE A 103 3.11 7.72 1.06
N ASN A 104 4.02 6.79 1.29
CA ASN A 104 5.31 7.05 1.92
C ASN A 104 6.37 7.43 0.88
N LYS A 105 7.23 8.38 1.26
CA LYS A 105 8.44 8.76 0.53
C LYS A 105 9.58 7.81 0.90
N THR A 106 9.72 6.70 0.18
CA THR A 106 10.70 5.65 0.52
C THR A 106 12.16 6.11 0.44
N SER A 107 12.46 7.18 -0.32
CA SER A 107 13.79 7.78 -0.42
C SER A 107 14.14 8.78 0.70
N GLU A 108 13.18 9.15 1.55
CA GLU A 108 13.40 10.14 2.62
C GLU A 108 13.84 9.51 3.94
N LYS A 109 14.42 10.36 4.79
CA LYS A 109 14.79 10.03 6.16
C LYS A 109 13.73 10.52 7.13
N TYR A 110 13.19 9.59 7.90
CA TYR A 110 12.19 9.82 8.92
C TYR A 110 12.81 9.95 10.30
N SER A 111 12.28 10.89 11.08
CA SER A 111 12.62 11.03 12.49
C SER A 111 12.11 9.85 13.32
N VAL A 112 12.99 9.26 14.12
CA VAL A 112 12.67 8.23 15.10
C VAL A 112 13.25 8.62 16.47
N ALA A 113 12.68 8.08 17.54
CA ALA A 113 13.15 8.33 18.90
C ALA A 113 13.55 7.03 19.60
N ILE A 114 14.55 7.08 20.47
CA ILE A 114 14.87 5.94 21.35
C ILE A 114 13.92 6.00 22.56
N PRO A 115 13.03 5.02 22.74
CA PRO A 115 12.13 5.00 23.88
C PRO A 115 12.90 4.82 25.19
N VAL A 116 12.44 5.54 26.22
CA VAL A 116 13.05 5.55 27.56
C VAL A 116 12.25 4.77 28.62
N TYR A 117 11.09 4.24 28.23
CA TYR A 117 10.28 3.38 29.11
C TYR A 117 10.88 1.97 29.20
N PRO A 118 10.55 1.20 30.26
CA PRO A 118 11.02 -0.18 30.41
C PRO A 118 10.56 -1.07 29.24
N ILE A 119 11.44 -1.95 28.78
CA ILE A 119 11.15 -2.95 27.74
C ILE A 119 11.54 -4.32 28.28
N THR A 120 10.64 -5.29 28.17
CA THR A 120 10.88 -6.69 28.53
C THR A 120 10.52 -7.60 27.35
N VAL A 121 11.40 -8.53 27.00
CA VAL A 121 11.19 -9.51 25.91
C VAL A 121 11.28 -10.91 26.48
N ASN A 122 10.21 -11.71 26.38
CA ASN A 122 10.13 -13.07 26.94
C ASN A 122 10.55 -13.14 28.43
N GLY A 123 10.25 -12.11 29.21
CA GLY A 123 10.64 -12.00 30.62
C GLY A 123 12.02 -11.41 30.90
N GLU A 124 12.84 -11.19 29.86
CA GLU A 124 14.16 -10.55 29.97
C GLU A 124 14.05 -9.03 29.87
N LYS A 125 14.62 -8.30 30.84
CA LYS A 125 14.66 -6.83 30.84
C LYS A 125 15.75 -6.33 29.90
N ILE A 126 15.40 -5.39 29.02
CA ILE A 126 16.31 -4.83 28.02
C ILE A 126 16.81 -3.45 28.47
N ASP A 127 18.13 -3.26 28.52
CA ASP A 127 18.75 -1.94 28.67
C ASP A 127 18.88 -1.25 27.31
N ASN A 128 17.75 -0.74 26.81
CA ASN A 128 17.62 -0.25 25.45
C ASN A 128 18.64 0.85 25.08
N LYS A 129 19.13 1.64 26.04
CA LYS A 129 20.09 2.71 25.78
C LYS A 129 21.50 2.19 25.48
N LYS A 130 21.82 0.97 25.92
CA LYS A 130 23.12 0.33 25.70
C LYS A 130 23.12 -0.61 24.49
N GLU A 131 21.95 -0.88 23.92
CA GLU A 131 21.83 -1.72 22.74
C GLU A 131 22.50 -1.07 21.52
N LYS A 132 23.29 -1.86 20.79
CA LYS A 132 23.88 -1.44 19.50
C LYS A 132 22.76 -1.04 18.51
N TRP A 133 21.71 -1.85 18.50
CA TRP A 133 20.49 -1.64 17.75
C TRP A 133 19.33 -1.50 18.73
N PRO A 134 19.08 -0.30 19.27
CA PRO A 134 18.01 -0.09 20.22
C PRO A 134 16.66 -0.25 19.53
N PHE A 135 15.62 -0.59 20.27
CA PHE A 135 14.24 -0.32 19.87
C PHE A 135 14.09 1.16 19.56
N ILE A 136 13.24 1.48 18.60
CA ILE A 136 12.95 2.86 18.18
C ILE A 136 11.44 3.11 18.19
N ASN A 137 11.03 4.36 18.31
CA ASN A 137 9.65 4.78 18.16
C ASN A 137 9.49 5.60 16.88
N PHE A 138 8.51 5.23 16.07
CA PHE A 138 8.12 5.94 14.86
C PHE A 138 6.59 6.04 14.81
N ARG A 139 6.08 7.26 14.61
CA ARG A 139 4.62 7.55 14.60
C ARG A 139 3.88 7.00 15.82
N GLY A 140 4.51 7.06 17.00
CA GLY A 140 3.92 6.57 18.26
C GLY A 140 3.99 5.06 18.46
N ILE A 141 4.48 4.28 17.48
CA ILE A 141 4.63 2.83 17.57
C ILE A 141 6.08 2.46 17.79
N THR A 142 6.31 1.48 18.67
CA THR A 142 7.64 0.90 18.92
C THR A 142 8.00 -0.09 17.83
N TYR A 143 9.25 -0.06 17.40
CA TYR A 143 9.81 -0.99 16.43
C TYR A 143 10.95 -1.75 17.09
N PHE A 144 11.00 -3.06 16.83
CA PHE A 144 12.10 -3.90 17.28
C PHE A 144 13.05 -4.22 16.13
N PRO A 145 14.36 -4.37 16.41
CA PRO A 145 15.35 -4.69 15.40
C PRO A 145 15.30 -6.17 15.00
N LEU A 146 15.39 -6.47 13.70
CA LEU A 146 15.54 -7.82 13.18
C LEU A 146 17.00 -8.31 13.35
N THR A 147 17.42 -8.52 14.60
CA THR A 147 18.70 -9.17 14.92
C THR A 147 18.50 -10.68 15.03
N TRP A 148 19.59 -11.45 14.89
CA TRP A 148 19.58 -12.88 15.17
C TRP A 148 19.08 -13.21 16.58
N HIS A 149 19.45 -12.39 17.56
CA HIS A 149 19.01 -12.54 18.94
C HIS A 149 17.47 -12.49 19.04
N TYR A 150 16.81 -11.48 18.48
CA TYR A 150 15.34 -11.40 18.55
C TYR A 150 14.66 -12.38 17.60
N ALA A 151 15.01 -12.36 16.31
CA ALA A 151 14.32 -13.15 15.29
C ALA A 151 14.45 -14.65 15.56
N VAL A 152 15.69 -15.15 15.69
CA VAL A 152 15.95 -16.59 15.80
C VAL A 152 15.90 -17.04 17.26
N ASN A 153 16.71 -16.45 18.14
CA ASN A 153 16.85 -16.98 19.51
C ASN A 153 15.60 -16.71 20.36
N SER A 154 15.04 -15.48 20.33
CA SER A 154 13.89 -15.12 21.16
C SER A 154 12.56 -15.60 20.55
N PHE A 155 12.37 -15.46 19.24
CA PHE A 155 11.08 -15.73 18.60
C PHE A 155 11.03 -17.00 17.75
N GLY A 156 12.18 -17.59 17.39
CA GLY A 156 12.24 -18.83 16.61
C GLY A 156 11.75 -18.64 15.17
N TRP A 157 12.07 -17.51 14.56
CA TRP A 157 11.84 -17.24 13.15
C TRP A 157 13.03 -17.70 12.32
N GLU A 158 12.77 -17.95 11.05
CA GLU A 158 13.77 -18.17 10.03
C GLU A 158 13.79 -16.95 9.10
N TYR A 159 14.96 -16.51 8.69
CA TYR A 159 15.07 -15.50 7.66
C TYR A 159 16.26 -15.74 6.75
N ALA A 160 16.10 -15.34 5.49
CA ALA A 160 17.12 -15.42 4.47
C ALA A 160 17.14 -14.13 3.65
N TRP A 161 18.33 -13.76 3.19
CA TRP A 161 18.53 -12.66 2.25
C TRP A 161 19.10 -13.20 0.95
N SER A 162 18.58 -12.70 -0.17
CA SER A 162 19.20 -12.87 -1.49
C SER A 162 18.96 -11.63 -2.34
N GLN A 163 19.80 -11.39 -3.34
CA GLN A 163 19.62 -10.27 -4.25
C GLN A 163 18.31 -10.38 -5.07
N GLU A 164 17.90 -11.60 -5.40
CA GLU A 164 16.71 -11.88 -6.22
C GLU A 164 15.41 -11.75 -5.42
N LYS A 165 15.35 -12.36 -4.23
CA LYS A 165 14.13 -12.45 -3.42
C LYS A 165 14.02 -11.37 -2.34
N GLY A 166 15.09 -10.61 -2.11
CA GLY A 166 15.19 -9.70 -0.98
C GLY A 166 15.19 -10.45 0.36
N LEU A 167 14.50 -9.89 1.34
CA LEU A 167 14.39 -10.45 2.69
C LEU A 167 13.17 -11.37 2.75
N VAL A 168 13.40 -12.65 3.01
CA VAL A 168 12.32 -13.63 3.19
C VAL A 168 12.33 -14.09 4.64
N ILE A 169 11.19 -13.98 5.31
CA ILE A 169 11.02 -14.38 6.71
C ILE A 169 9.90 -15.40 6.80
N SER A 170 10.17 -16.49 7.51
CA SER A 170 9.18 -17.45 7.98
C SER A 170 9.10 -17.38 9.50
N CYS A 171 7.89 -17.23 10.02
CA CYS A 171 7.64 -17.20 11.45
C CYS A 171 6.49 -18.15 11.81
N PRO A 172 6.40 -18.62 13.08
CA PRO A 172 5.27 -19.42 13.58
C PRO A 172 3.91 -18.71 13.56
N GLY A 173 3.86 -17.51 12.98
CA GLY A 173 2.78 -16.57 12.97
C GLY A 173 1.57 -16.94 12.09
N GLY A 174 0.85 -15.92 11.64
CA GLY A 174 -0.39 -16.07 10.89
C GLY A 174 -0.20 -16.71 9.52
N LYS A 175 -1.25 -17.36 9.03
CA LYS A 175 -1.28 -17.94 7.68
C LYS A 175 -1.23 -16.85 6.60
N SER A 176 -0.60 -17.21 5.49
CA SER A 176 -0.53 -16.40 4.27
C SER A 176 -1.88 -16.37 3.55
N ASP A 177 -2.32 -15.19 3.13
CA ASP A 177 -3.37 -15.05 2.12
C ASP A 177 -2.73 -14.53 0.83
N PRO A 178 -2.62 -15.35 -0.23
CA PRO A 178 -1.97 -14.96 -1.48
C PRO A 178 -2.53 -13.68 -2.11
N LYS A 179 -3.80 -13.34 -1.85
CA LYS A 179 -4.41 -12.10 -2.37
C LYS A 179 -3.66 -10.85 -1.89
N GLU A 180 -3.08 -10.89 -0.68
CA GLU A 180 -2.37 -9.75 -0.10
C GLU A 180 -1.07 -9.48 -0.85
N THR A 181 -0.40 -10.51 -1.35
CA THR A 181 0.75 -10.35 -2.26
C THR A 181 0.34 -9.68 -3.55
N VAL A 182 -0.77 -10.13 -4.17
CA VAL A 182 -1.26 -9.53 -5.42
C VAL A 182 -1.67 -8.07 -5.22
N LEU A 183 -2.39 -7.76 -4.14
CA LEU A 183 -2.75 -6.38 -3.78
C LEU A 183 -1.50 -5.52 -3.56
N SER A 184 -0.48 -6.05 -2.87
CA SER A 184 0.78 -5.34 -2.69
C SER A 184 1.47 -5.05 -4.03
N LEU A 185 1.47 -5.99 -4.97
CA LEU A 185 2.05 -5.79 -6.30
C LEU A 185 1.31 -4.70 -7.09
N ILE A 186 -0.02 -4.72 -7.06
CA ILE A 186 -0.85 -3.70 -7.73
C ILE A 186 -0.54 -2.32 -7.14
N ASN A 187 -0.52 -2.20 -5.82
CA ASN A 187 -0.24 -0.93 -5.15
C ASN A 187 1.19 -0.46 -5.43
N GLN A 188 2.18 -1.35 -5.44
CA GLN A 188 3.55 -0.99 -5.81
C GLN A 188 3.66 -0.52 -7.26
N MET A 189 2.89 -1.09 -8.18
CA MET A 189 2.81 -0.62 -9.56
C MET A 189 2.10 0.74 -9.64
N ALA A 190 0.99 0.93 -8.93
CA ALA A 190 0.20 2.16 -8.98
C ALA A 190 0.91 3.37 -8.35
N PHE A 191 1.61 3.18 -7.23
CA PHE A 191 2.28 4.25 -6.47
C PHE A 191 3.79 4.29 -6.63
N GLY A 192 4.38 3.29 -7.29
CA GLY A 192 5.83 3.17 -7.48
C GLY A 192 6.38 4.11 -8.55
N ARG A 193 7.54 3.75 -9.13
CA ARG A 193 8.15 4.54 -10.22
C ARG A 193 7.34 4.40 -11.51
N GLY A 194 7.49 5.35 -12.42
CA GLY A 194 6.85 5.30 -13.74
C GLY A 194 7.35 4.15 -14.63
N TYR A 195 6.52 3.75 -15.59
CA TYR A 195 6.76 2.64 -16.52
C TYR A 195 6.09 2.91 -17.87
N PRO A 196 6.65 2.39 -18.98
CA PRO A 196 5.96 2.39 -20.26
C PRO A 196 4.73 1.48 -20.20
N LEU A 197 3.78 1.68 -21.11
CA LEU A 197 2.68 0.76 -21.30
C LEU A 197 2.32 0.64 -22.78
N LYS A 198 1.74 -0.50 -23.13
CA LYS A 198 0.98 -0.68 -24.36
C LYS A 198 -0.45 -1.02 -24.00
N ALA A 199 -1.42 -0.50 -24.75
CA ALA A 199 -2.82 -0.76 -24.49
C ALA A 199 -3.63 -0.98 -25.77
N SER A 200 -4.74 -1.69 -25.64
CA SER A 200 -5.78 -1.74 -26.66
C SER A 200 -7.16 -1.54 -26.05
N ILE A 201 -8.01 -0.79 -26.75
CA ILE A 201 -9.40 -0.55 -26.36
C ILE A 201 -10.32 -1.28 -27.34
N ILE A 202 -11.28 -2.02 -26.80
CA ILE A 202 -12.27 -2.81 -27.56
C ILE A 202 -13.67 -2.43 -27.07
N GLU A 203 -14.57 -2.10 -27.98
CA GLU A 203 -15.99 -1.87 -27.67
C GLU A 203 -16.72 -3.19 -27.40
N ASN A 204 -17.52 -3.25 -26.34
CA ASN A 204 -18.19 -4.49 -25.94
C ASN A 204 -19.45 -4.82 -26.78
N LYS A 205 -20.08 -3.82 -27.45
CA LYS A 205 -21.40 -3.97 -28.11
C LYS A 205 -21.37 -4.08 -29.64
N SER A 206 -20.25 -3.78 -30.27
CA SER A 206 -20.02 -3.88 -31.72
C SER A 206 -19.00 -5.01 -31.96
N GLU A 207 -18.99 -5.68 -33.12
CA GLU A 207 -17.84 -6.53 -33.51
C GLU A 207 -16.61 -5.61 -33.57
N GLY A 208 -15.89 -5.53 -32.44
CA GLY A 208 -15.33 -4.28 -31.96
C GLY A 208 -14.11 -3.80 -32.75
N THR A 209 -14.13 -2.52 -33.13
CA THR A 209 -12.95 -1.83 -33.65
C THR A 209 -11.88 -1.79 -32.55
N LYS A 210 -10.84 -2.63 -32.69
CA LYS A 210 -9.69 -2.62 -31.80
C LYS A 210 -8.81 -1.42 -32.14
N GLN A 211 -8.55 -0.56 -31.15
CA GLN A 211 -7.57 0.52 -31.29
C GLN A 211 -6.41 0.30 -30.33
N GLU A 212 -5.20 0.53 -30.81
CA GLU A 212 -3.96 0.31 -30.06
C GLU A 212 -3.27 1.63 -29.70
N TYR A 213 -2.60 1.64 -28.56
CA TYR A 213 -1.93 2.79 -27.98
C TYR A 213 -0.60 2.38 -27.36
N THR A 214 0.38 3.27 -27.44
CA THR A 214 1.57 3.25 -26.58
C THR A 214 1.47 4.41 -25.60
N GLY A 215 2.14 4.30 -24.47
CA GLY A 215 2.05 5.32 -23.43
C GLY A 215 3.00 5.05 -22.28
N ARG A 216 2.75 5.75 -21.18
CA ARG A 216 3.48 5.58 -19.93
C ARG A 216 2.69 6.06 -18.73
N VAL A 217 3.00 5.50 -17.57
CA VAL A 217 2.60 6.01 -16.27
C VAL A 217 3.76 6.79 -15.67
N GLU A 218 3.47 7.95 -15.10
CA GLU A 218 4.42 8.77 -14.35
C GLU A 218 3.86 9.07 -12.97
N ASN A 219 4.67 8.84 -11.95
CA ASN A 219 4.33 9.10 -10.57
C ASN A 219 5.31 10.14 -10.01
N ARG A 220 4.75 11.24 -9.50
CA ARG A 220 5.50 12.34 -8.91
C ARG A 220 5.04 12.58 -7.49
N MET A 221 5.98 12.81 -6.59
CA MET A 221 5.71 13.18 -5.22
C MET A 221 6.45 14.46 -4.88
N ASP A 222 5.73 15.43 -4.31
CA ASP A 222 6.30 16.64 -3.70
C ASP A 222 6.09 16.63 -2.18
N ASP A 223 6.34 17.75 -1.50
CA ASP A 223 6.25 17.83 -0.04
C ASP A 223 4.87 17.57 0.53
N SER A 224 3.82 17.77 -0.27
CA SER A 224 2.43 17.66 0.19
C SER A 224 1.56 16.78 -0.69
N ASN A 225 1.97 16.47 -1.91
CA ASN A 225 1.13 15.81 -2.90
C ASN A 225 1.79 14.62 -3.55
N PHE A 226 0.96 13.65 -3.91
CA PHE A 226 1.30 12.61 -4.86
C PHE A 226 0.43 12.80 -6.11
N THR A 227 1.05 12.84 -7.28
CA THR A 227 0.36 12.90 -8.57
C THR A 227 0.74 11.67 -9.39
N SER A 228 -0.28 10.95 -9.85
CA SER A 228 -0.14 9.87 -10.82
C SER A 228 -0.73 10.33 -12.15
N SER A 229 0.01 10.14 -13.23
CA SER A 229 -0.37 10.54 -14.58
C SER A 229 -0.23 9.36 -15.53
N VAL A 230 -1.24 9.17 -16.39
CA VAL A 230 -1.16 8.28 -17.54
C VAL A 230 -1.08 9.15 -18.79
N TYR A 231 -0.08 8.91 -19.64
CA TYR A 231 0.09 9.58 -20.92
C TYR A 231 -0.02 8.59 -22.05
N LEU A 232 -0.71 8.97 -23.13
CA LEU A 232 -0.76 8.23 -24.37
C LEU A 232 0.05 8.95 -25.44
N GLU A 233 0.82 8.18 -26.19
CA GLU A 233 1.53 8.64 -27.37
C GLU A 233 0.55 8.61 -28.55
N THR A 234 -0.22 9.69 -28.72
CA THR A 234 -1.09 9.82 -29.90
C THR A 234 -0.32 10.45 -31.06
N PRO A 235 -0.51 9.99 -32.31
CA PRO A 235 -0.06 10.76 -33.46
C PRO A 235 -0.79 12.11 -33.46
N VAL A 236 -0.06 13.22 -33.44
CA VAL A 236 -0.67 14.56 -33.46
C VAL A 236 -1.30 14.78 -34.83
N TYR A 237 -2.61 14.61 -34.93
CA TYR A 237 -3.36 15.00 -36.12
C TYR A 237 -3.69 16.49 -36.02
N PHE A 238 -3.32 17.27 -37.04
CA PHE A 238 -3.33 18.74 -37.04
C PHE A 238 -4.73 19.39 -36.91
N TYR A 239 -5.82 18.61 -36.89
CA TYR A 239 -7.18 19.14 -37.09
C TYR A 239 -8.18 18.83 -35.95
N ASP A 240 -7.91 17.88 -35.06
CA ASP A 240 -8.85 17.50 -33.98
C ASP A 240 -8.21 17.64 -32.59
N ALA A 241 -9.02 18.01 -31.59
CA ALA A 241 -8.57 18.00 -30.21
C ALA A 241 -8.44 16.55 -29.71
N GLN A 242 -7.31 16.22 -29.08
CA GLN A 242 -7.01 14.86 -28.65
C GLN A 242 -6.47 14.85 -27.22
N ILE A 243 -7.00 13.91 -26.43
CA ILE A 243 -6.45 13.61 -25.11
C ILE A 243 -5.06 12.99 -25.27
N ASN A 244 -4.08 13.53 -24.55
CA ASN A 244 -2.72 12.99 -24.49
C ASN A 244 -2.35 12.51 -23.09
N GLY A 245 -3.16 12.81 -22.08
CA GLY A 245 -3.00 12.23 -20.75
C GLY A 245 -4.10 12.60 -19.78
N LEU A 246 -4.07 11.91 -18.65
CA LEU A 246 -4.94 12.15 -17.51
C LEU A 246 -4.11 12.01 -16.23
N SER A 247 -4.35 12.86 -15.24
CA SER A 247 -3.69 12.75 -13.94
C SER A 247 -4.66 12.85 -12.79
N THR A 248 -4.34 12.19 -11.68
CA THR A 248 -5.01 12.35 -10.39
C THR A 248 -3.99 12.79 -9.35
N THR A 249 -4.43 13.61 -8.39
CA THR A 249 -3.57 14.15 -7.33
C THR A 249 -4.20 13.90 -5.96
N TYR A 250 -3.39 13.41 -5.03
CA TYR A 250 -3.74 13.15 -3.65
C TYR A 250 -3.06 14.17 -2.75
N GLU A 251 -3.86 14.90 -1.98
CA GLU A 251 -3.34 15.86 -0.99
C GLU A 251 -2.88 15.17 0.30
N GLY A 252 -1.89 15.78 0.95
CA GLY A 252 -1.38 15.37 2.26
C GLY A 252 -0.71 13.99 2.27
N LEU A 253 -0.33 13.46 1.10
CA LEU A 253 0.09 12.06 0.94
C LEU A 253 -0.94 11.06 1.51
N ASN A 254 -2.22 11.46 1.47
CA ASN A 254 -3.34 10.69 1.97
C ASN A 254 -4.21 10.25 0.77
N PRO A 255 -4.32 8.94 0.51
CA PRO A 255 -5.07 8.42 -0.63
C PRO A 255 -6.58 8.71 -0.55
N HIS A 256 -7.11 9.06 0.63
CA HIS A 256 -8.52 9.41 0.83
C HIS A 256 -8.87 10.83 0.35
N GLN A 257 -7.88 11.65 0.00
CA GLN A 257 -8.08 13.03 -0.50
C GLN A 257 -7.73 13.16 -1.99
N ASN A 258 -8.37 12.35 -2.82
CA ASN A 258 -8.26 12.47 -4.28
C ASN A 258 -8.99 13.74 -4.76
N LYS A 259 -8.28 14.62 -5.49
CA LYS A 259 -8.82 15.87 -6.07
C LYS A 259 -9.61 15.69 -7.38
N GLY A 260 -9.81 14.45 -7.81
CA GLY A 260 -10.38 14.12 -9.10
C GLY A 260 -9.33 14.09 -10.20
N TYR A 261 -9.80 14.22 -11.43
CA TYR A 261 -9.01 14.05 -12.64
C TYR A 261 -8.70 15.38 -13.32
N SER A 262 -7.45 15.54 -13.75
CA SER A 262 -6.99 16.67 -14.57
C SER A 262 -6.64 16.16 -15.97
N LEU A 263 -7.31 16.74 -16.97
CA LEU A 263 -7.16 16.39 -18.38
C LEU A 263 -5.93 17.08 -18.98
N HIS A 264 -5.13 16.30 -19.71
CA HIS A 264 -4.08 16.80 -20.60
C HIS A 264 -4.53 16.54 -22.04
N PHE A 265 -4.54 17.58 -22.88
CA PHE A 265 -4.97 17.46 -24.27
C PHE A 265 -4.25 18.45 -25.18
N HIS A 266 -4.20 18.12 -26.46
CA HIS A 266 -3.80 19.04 -27.53
C HIS A 266 -5.06 19.55 -28.23
N ALA A 267 -5.13 20.86 -28.53
CA ALA A 267 -6.19 21.44 -29.34
C ALA A 267 -5.63 22.54 -30.25
N SER A 268 -6.13 22.60 -31.47
CA SER A 268 -5.70 23.52 -32.53
C SER A 268 -6.28 24.94 -32.40
N SER A 269 -7.28 25.19 -31.54
CA SER A 269 -7.85 26.53 -31.29
C SER A 269 -8.21 26.78 -29.82
N PRO A 270 -7.87 27.95 -29.21
CA PRO A 270 -8.19 28.28 -27.82
C PRO A 270 -9.69 28.50 -27.51
N ALA A 271 -10.54 28.75 -28.52
CA ALA A 271 -11.87 29.34 -28.32
C ALA A 271 -13.00 28.37 -27.91
N GLY A 272 -12.71 27.09 -27.68
CA GLY A 272 -13.71 26.07 -27.30
C GLY A 272 -13.33 25.17 -26.13
N GLY A 273 -12.25 25.48 -25.41
CA GLY A 273 -11.53 24.52 -24.55
C GLY A 273 -12.35 23.86 -23.43
N ARG A 274 -13.43 24.48 -22.94
CA ARG A 274 -14.27 23.90 -21.87
C ARG A 274 -15.25 22.82 -22.36
N ALA A 275 -15.89 23.03 -23.52
CA ALA A 275 -16.84 22.07 -24.08
C ALA A 275 -16.10 20.83 -24.61
N ILE A 276 -15.02 21.06 -25.36
CA ILE A 276 -14.15 20.01 -25.90
C ILE A 276 -13.54 19.17 -24.75
N GLY A 277 -13.15 19.79 -23.64
CA GLY A 277 -12.59 19.08 -22.50
C GLY A 277 -13.57 18.11 -21.82
N LEU A 278 -14.87 18.46 -21.75
CA LEU A 278 -15.89 17.56 -21.18
C LEU A 278 -16.12 16.33 -22.07
N ASP A 279 -16.22 16.54 -23.38
CA ASP A 279 -16.37 15.44 -24.34
C ASP A 279 -15.14 14.52 -24.33
N LEU A 280 -13.93 15.09 -24.25
CA LEU A 280 -12.70 14.32 -24.13
C LEU A 280 -12.63 13.52 -22.82
N MET A 281 -13.19 14.02 -21.72
CA MET A 281 -13.24 13.28 -20.44
C MET A 281 -14.15 12.05 -20.47
N GLU A 282 -15.09 11.99 -21.42
CA GLU A 282 -15.97 10.85 -21.65
C GLU A 282 -15.49 9.91 -22.76
N SER A 283 -14.40 10.26 -23.44
CA SER A 283 -13.77 9.43 -24.46
C SER A 283 -13.33 8.06 -23.90
N LYS A 284 -13.24 7.07 -24.79
CA LYS A 284 -12.77 5.72 -24.45
C LYS A 284 -11.34 5.72 -23.90
N GLU A 285 -10.48 6.62 -24.40
CA GLU A 285 -9.12 6.83 -23.90
C GLU A 285 -9.12 7.38 -22.47
N ALA A 286 -9.94 8.40 -22.19
CA ALA A 286 -10.08 8.95 -20.85
C ALA A 286 -10.61 7.90 -19.87
N ARG A 287 -11.59 7.08 -20.28
CA ARG A 287 -12.09 5.97 -19.46
C ARG A 287 -10.99 4.97 -19.14
N MET A 288 -10.22 4.50 -20.14
CA MET A 288 -9.07 3.61 -19.91
C MET A 288 -8.06 4.21 -18.91
N MET A 289 -7.71 5.49 -19.08
CA MET A 289 -6.77 6.16 -18.17
C MET A 289 -7.32 6.30 -16.75
N LYS A 290 -8.62 6.60 -16.59
CA LYS A 290 -9.30 6.56 -15.27
C LYS A 290 -9.20 5.16 -14.66
N GLN A 291 -9.46 4.12 -15.45
CA GLN A 291 -9.35 2.73 -14.96
C GLN A 291 -7.95 2.42 -14.41
N LEU A 292 -6.90 2.85 -15.10
CA LEU A 292 -5.51 2.70 -14.65
C LEU A 292 -5.18 3.54 -13.42
N LEU A 293 -5.64 4.79 -13.36
CA LEU A 293 -5.39 5.67 -12.21
C LEU A 293 -6.14 5.21 -10.95
N ASP A 294 -7.31 4.60 -11.13
CA ASP A 294 -8.06 3.93 -10.08
C ASP A 294 -7.54 2.50 -9.80
N PHE A 295 -6.43 2.07 -10.42
CA PHE A 295 -5.85 0.74 -10.22
C PHE A 295 -5.02 0.65 -8.92
N HIS A 296 -5.61 1.11 -7.83
CA HIS A 296 -5.05 1.15 -6.49
C HIS A 296 -6.05 0.55 -5.48
N PHE A 297 -5.61 -0.37 -4.63
CA PHE A 297 -6.48 -1.07 -3.69
C PHE A 297 -6.03 -0.82 -2.25
N ILE A 298 -6.21 0.43 -1.82
CA ILE A 298 -5.90 0.91 -0.47
C ILE A 298 -7.11 1.66 0.10
N GLY A 299 -7.16 1.85 1.42
CA GLY A 299 -8.24 2.61 2.05
C GLY A 299 -9.66 2.19 1.61
N ASP A 300 -10.46 3.14 1.13
CA ASP A 300 -11.84 2.91 0.71
C ASP A 300 -11.96 2.15 -0.63
N THR A 301 -10.99 2.27 -1.56
CA THR A 301 -11.06 1.51 -2.82
C THR A 301 -10.87 0.02 -2.60
N ARG A 302 -10.09 -0.36 -1.57
CA ARG A 302 -9.97 -1.77 -1.15
C ARG A 302 -11.32 -2.34 -0.69
N LYS A 303 -12.19 -1.54 -0.08
CA LYS A 303 -13.52 -1.98 0.40
C LYS A 303 -14.50 -2.27 -0.75
N LYS A 304 -14.24 -1.74 -1.95
CA LYS A 304 -15.04 -1.98 -3.16
C LYS A 304 -14.78 -3.33 -3.81
N ILE A 305 -13.77 -4.08 -3.35
CA ILE A 305 -13.50 -5.43 -3.86
C ILE A 305 -14.58 -6.37 -3.34
N ILE A 306 -15.38 -6.92 -4.25
CA ILE A 306 -16.46 -7.87 -3.95
C ILE A 306 -16.14 -9.31 -4.37
N GLY A 307 -15.03 -9.53 -5.08
CA GLY A 307 -14.53 -10.85 -5.42
C GLY A 307 -13.05 -10.85 -5.78
N PHE A 308 -12.32 -11.90 -5.38
CA PHE A 308 -10.90 -12.07 -5.64
C PHE A 308 -10.59 -13.56 -5.77
N GLU A 309 -10.23 -14.01 -6.97
CA GLU A 309 -9.97 -15.43 -7.24
C GLU A 309 -8.69 -15.66 -8.04
N ASN A 310 -7.94 -16.71 -7.68
CA ASN A 310 -6.88 -17.24 -8.53
C ASN A 310 -7.54 -18.16 -9.57
N MET A 311 -7.39 -17.81 -10.84
CA MET A 311 -7.98 -18.56 -11.95
C MET A 311 -7.09 -19.73 -12.37
N GLU A 312 -5.79 -19.47 -12.46
CA GLU A 312 -4.82 -20.42 -12.99
C GLU A 312 -3.40 -20.03 -12.55
N THR A 313 -2.55 -21.02 -12.36
CA THR A 313 -1.11 -20.80 -12.17
C THR A 313 -0.34 -21.86 -12.95
N VAL A 314 0.37 -21.44 -14.00
CA VAL A 314 1.07 -22.33 -14.94
C VAL A 314 2.45 -21.76 -15.23
N HIS A 315 3.48 -22.60 -15.08
CA HIS A 315 4.88 -22.27 -15.38
C HIS A 315 5.42 -20.97 -14.74
N GLY A 316 4.96 -20.63 -13.53
CA GLY A 316 5.38 -19.41 -12.81
C GLY A 316 4.74 -18.13 -13.32
N LYS A 317 3.62 -18.25 -14.03
CA LYS A 317 2.67 -17.17 -14.25
C LYS A 317 1.37 -17.49 -13.53
N SER A 318 0.80 -16.50 -12.86
CA SER A 318 -0.50 -16.63 -12.22
C SER A 318 -1.50 -15.64 -12.83
N ARG A 319 -2.74 -16.11 -13.02
CA ARG A 319 -3.86 -15.31 -13.50
C ARG A 319 -4.87 -15.11 -12.39
N TRP A 320 -5.18 -13.85 -12.10
CA TRP A 320 -6.08 -13.45 -11.03
C TRP A 320 -7.27 -12.69 -11.59
N LYS A 321 -8.43 -12.90 -10.99
CA LYS A 321 -9.64 -12.14 -11.30
C LYS A 321 -10.08 -11.37 -10.06
N ILE A 322 -10.18 -10.07 -10.22
CA ILE A 322 -10.63 -9.14 -9.20
C ILE A 322 -11.93 -8.52 -9.70
N LYS A 323 -12.99 -8.65 -8.89
CA LYS A 323 -14.29 -8.03 -9.15
C LYS A 323 -14.49 -6.89 -8.16
N THR A 324 -14.72 -5.70 -8.67
CA THR A 324 -15.19 -4.56 -7.87
C THR A 324 -16.67 -4.32 -8.18
N GLU A 325 -17.27 -3.34 -7.50
CA GLU A 325 -18.67 -2.94 -7.73
C GLU A 325 -18.92 -2.46 -9.18
N ASP A 326 -17.90 -1.91 -9.83
CA ASP A 326 -17.99 -1.17 -11.10
C ASP A 326 -17.25 -1.81 -12.27
N ARG A 327 -16.33 -2.76 -12.04
CA ARG A 327 -15.51 -3.35 -13.10
C ARG A 327 -15.00 -4.75 -12.78
N LEU A 328 -14.56 -5.43 -13.82
CA LEU A 328 -13.84 -6.69 -13.74
C LEU A 328 -12.38 -6.48 -14.16
N ILE A 329 -11.46 -7.08 -13.43
CA ILE A 329 -10.04 -7.02 -13.73
C ILE A 329 -9.48 -8.45 -13.79
N LEU A 330 -8.84 -8.79 -14.90
CA LEU A 330 -8.00 -9.97 -15.03
C LEU A 330 -6.54 -9.53 -15.03
N LEU A 331 -5.70 -10.14 -14.19
CA LEU A 331 -4.29 -9.81 -14.05
C LEU A 331 -3.44 -11.02 -14.34
N GLU A 332 -2.37 -10.81 -15.10
CA GLU A 332 -1.31 -11.78 -15.27
C GLU A 332 -0.05 -11.30 -14.53
N ILE A 333 0.50 -12.18 -13.69
CA ILE A 333 1.66 -11.92 -12.85
C ILE A 333 2.75 -12.90 -13.23
N ASN A 334 3.96 -12.40 -13.47
CA ASN A 334 5.17 -13.22 -13.47
C ASN A 334 5.58 -13.45 -12.02
N ASP A 335 5.33 -14.67 -11.51
CA ASP A 335 5.52 -15.01 -10.09
C ASP A 335 7.00 -15.06 -9.72
N TRP A 336 7.88 -15.42 -10.66
CA TRP A 336 9.33 -15.44 -10.45
C TRP A 336 9.89 -14.04 -10.21
N GLU A 337 9.41 -13.07 -10.99
CA GLU A 337 9.84 -11.68 -10.86
C GLU A 337 9.00 -10.89 -9.83
N GLY A 338 7.83 -11.41 -9.45
CA GLY A 338 6.83 -10.68 -8.67
C GLY A 338 6.47 -9.38 -9.38
N LYS A 339 6.06 -9.46 -10.65
CA LYS A 339 5.68 -8.30 -11.47
C LYS A 339 4.37 -8.58 -12.19
N ILE A 340 3.52 -7.55 -12.25
CA ILE A 340 2.35 -7.55 -13.12
C ILE A 340 2.85 -7.32 -14.54
N THR A 341 2.48 -8.19 -15.47
CA THR A 341 2.90 -8.09 -16.87
C THR A 341 1.75 -7.64 -17.75
N GLU A 342 0.53 -8.07 -17.44
CA GLU A 342 -0.67 -7.71 -18.19
C GLU A 342 -1.86 -7.48 -17.26
N ALA A 343 -2.75 -6.59 -17.69
CA ALA A 343 -4.05 -6.38 -17.09
C ALA A 343 -5.12 -6.24 -18.19
N THR A 344 -6.21 -6.97 -18.03
CA THR A 344 -7.44 -6.76 -18.79
C THR A 344 -8.48 -6.18 -17.85
N ILE A 345 -8.99 -4.99 -18.15
CA ILE A 345 -10.03 -4.32 -17.37
C ILE A 345 -11.29 -4.23 -18.24
N THR A 346 -12.44 -4.64 -17.73
CA THR A 346 -13.73 -4.56 -18.43
C THR A 346 -14.73 -3.75 -17.60
N ASP A 347 -15.32 -2.73 -18.23
CA ASP A 347 -16.43 -1.95 -17.70
C ASP A 347 -17.72 -2.18 -18.53
N ASP A 348 -18.72 -1.30 -18.36
CA ASP A 348 -20.02 -1.41 -19.02
C ASP A 348 -19.99 -1.18 -20.54
N LEU A 349 -18.94 -0.53 -21.06
CA LEU A 349 -18.84 -0.12 -22.46
C LEU A 349 -17.65 -0.74 -23.18
N PHE A 350 -16.51 -0.90 -22.51
CA PHE A 350 -15.25 -1.27 -23.15
C PHE A 350 -14.50 -2.36 -22.38
N THR A 351 -13.56 -2.97 -23.11
CA THR A 351 -12.50 -3.82 -22.57
C THR A 351 -11.15 -3.21 -22.93
N TYR A 352 -10.30 -3.05 -21.91
CA TYR A 352 -8.97 -2.47 -21.99
C TYR A 352 -7.94 -3.56 -21.72
N ASN A 353 -7.10 -3.89 -22.70
CA ASN A 353 -5.96 -4.79 -22.50
C ASN A 353 -4.69 -3.95 -22.37
N ILE A 354 -3.87 -4.21 -21.36
CA ILE A 354 -2.75 -3.37 -20.98
C ILE A 354 -1.55 -4.27 -20.69
N SER A 355 -0.40 -3.94 -21.25
CA SER A 355 0.89 -4.59 -20.99
C SER A 355 1.86 -3.55 -20.42
N PHE A 356 2.61 -3.95 -19.39
CA PHE A 356 3.50 -3.07 -18.60
C PHE A 356 4.99 -3.32 -18.89
#